data_AF-A0AAW9IH50-F1
#
_entry.id   AF-A0AAW9IH50-F1
#
_cell.length_a   1.000
_cell.length_b   1.000
_cell.length_c   1.000
_cell.angle_alpha   90.00
_cell.angle_beta   90.00
_cell.angle_gamma   90.00
#
_symmetry.space_group_name_H-M   'P 1'
#
loop_
_entity.id
_entity.type
_entity.pdbx_description
1 polymer ?
#
loop_
_entity_poly.entity_id
_entity_poly.type
_entity_poly.pdbx_seq_one_letter_code
_entity_poly.pdbx_strand_id
1 'polypeptide(L)'
;MIKDIIQKAEEKMKKTISVLKSDLSTMRAGRANPTMLDRIQVDYYGSPCPLSQVANISAPEPRVLVISPWEKSLMKEIEKAILTSDLGINPSNDG
;
A
#
# COMPACT_ATOMS: atom_id res chain seq x y z
N MET A 1 25.35 22.50 -25.49
CA MET A 1 24.21 23.46 -25.54
C MET A 1 22.91 22.91 -26.12
N ILE A 2 22.86 22.16 -27.24
CA ILE A 2 21.61 21.47 -27.63
C ILE A 2 21.42 20.13 -26.89
N LYS A 3 22.50 19.35 -26.74
CA LYS A 3 22.46 18.06 -26.02
C LYS A 3 22.02 18.20 -24.56
N ASP A 4 22.45 19.25 -23.86
CA ASP A 4 22.07 19.49 -22.46
C ASP A 4 20.57 19.79 -22.29
N ILE A 5 19.96 20.47 -23.27
CA ILE A 5 18.53 20.76 -23.27
C ILE A 5 17.74 19.47 -23.48
N ILE A 6 18.17 18.64 -24.44
CA ILE A 6 17.55 17.33 -24.70
C ILE A 6 17.66 16.43 -23.46
N GLN A 7 18.83 16.38 -22.82
CA GLN A 7 19.05 15.56 -21.64
C GLN A 7 18.19 16.01 -20.44
N LYS A 8 18.09 17.33 -20.20
CA LYS A 8 17.19 17.88 -19.17
C LYS A 8 15.71 17.62 -19.47
N ALA A 9 15.31 17.66 -20.74
CA ALA A 9 13.94 17.34 -21.13
C ALA A 9 13.65 15.85 -20.90
N GLU A 10 14.57 14.96 -21.25
CA GLU A 10 14.44 13.52 -21.05
C GLU A 10 14.37 13.15 -19.56
N GLU A 11 15.19 13.77 -18.71
CA GLU A 11 15.12 13.58 -17.26
C GLU A 11 13.77 14.01 -16.68
N LYS A 12 13.25 15.17 -17.12
CA LYS A 12 11.92 15.64 -16.70
C LYS A 12 10.83 14.67 -17.16
N MET A 13 10.87 14.18 -18.39
CA MET A 13 9.91 13.20 -18.90
C MET A 13 9.96 11.88 -18.11
N LYS A 14 11.16 11.36 -17.84
CA LYS A 14 11.34 10.15 -17.00
C LYS A 14 10.79 10.35 -15.60
N LYS A 15 11.03 11.53 -15.00
CA LYS A 15 10.47 11.87 -13.68
C LYS A 15 8.94 11.91 -13.70
N THR A 16 8.34 12.54 -14.71
CA THR A 16 6.87 12.56 -14.85
C THR A 16 6.29 11.14 -15.02
N ILE A 17 6.94 10.29 -15.82
CA ILE A 17 6.53 8.88 -15.97
C ILE A 17 6.63 8.13 -14.64
N SER A 18 7.67 8.39 -13.84
CA SER A 18 7.83 7.78 -12.51
C SER A 18 6.73 8.21 -11.55
N VAL A 19 6.38 9.49 -11.53
CA VAL A 19 5.28 10.03 -10.70
C VAL A 19 3.95 9.39 -11.13
N LEU A 20 3.68 9.36 -12.44
CA LEU A 20 2.46 8.74 -12.98
C LEU A 20 2.36 7.25 -12.60
N LYS A 21 3.47 6.49 -12.68
CA LYS A 21 3.49 5.09 -12.25
C LYS A 21 3.19 4.94 -10.77
N SER A 22 3.76 5.81 -9.93
CA SER A 22 3.50 5.82 -8.49
C SER A 22 2.02 6.09 -8.22
N ASP A 23 1.45 7.12 -8.84
CA ASP A 23 0.04 7.47 -8.66
C ASP A 23 -0.88 6.33 -9.12
N LEU A 24 -0.61 5.73 -10.28
CA LEU A 24 -1.38 4.58 -10.79
C LEU A 24 -1.25 3.34 -9.92
N SER A 25 -0.10 3.10 -9.27
CA SER A 25 0.07 1.98 -8.34
C SER A 25 -0.78 2.12 -7.07
N THR A 26 -1.13 3.35 -6.72
CA THR A 26 -2.05 3.64 -5.61
C THR A 26 -3.52 3.69 -6.03
N MET A 27 -3.80 3.66 -7.34
CA MET A 27 -5.16 3.69 -7.87
C MET A 27 -5.77 2.28 -7.86
N ARG A 28 -7.03 2.18 -7.43
CA ARG A 28 -7.77 0.91 -7.28
C ARG A 28 -8.01 0.24 -8.63
N ALA A 29 -7.08 -0.60 -9.07
CA ALA A 29 -7.10 -1.25 -10.38
C ALA A 29 -7.65 -2.70 -10.33
N GLY A 30 -8.78 -2.95 -9.65
CA GLY A 30 -9.52 -4.23 -9.69
C GLY A 30 -8.78 -5.53 -9.31
N ARG A 31 -7.46 -5.47 -9.05
CA ARG A 31 -6.58 -6.53 -8.63
C ARG A 31 -6.04 -6.17 -7.25
N ALA A 32 -6.02 -7.15 -6.36
CA ALA A 32 -5.40 -7.07 -5.05
C ALA A 32 -3.92 -6.76 -5.21
N ASN A 33 -3.51 -5.56 -4.78
CA ASN A 33 -2.12 -5.13 -4.73
C ASN A 33 -1.80 -4.75 -3.27
N PRO A 34 -0.74 -5.33 -2.66
CA PRO A 34 -0.29 -4.96 -1.32
C PRO A 34 -0.10 -3.45 -1.12
N THR A 35 0.30 -2.71 -2.16
CA THR A 35 0.51 -1.26 -2.06
C THR A 35 -0.76 -0.45 -1.77
N MET A 36 -1.95 -1.04 -1.95
CA MET A 36 -3.20 -0.37 -1.56
C MET A 36 -3.36 -0.27 -0.05
N LEU A 37 -2.74 -1.18 0.70
CA LEU A 37 -2.79 -1.23 2.16
C LEU A 37 -1.71 -0.38 2.84
N ASP A 38 -0.71 0.12 2.10
CA ASP A 38 0.39 0.95 2.63
C ASP A 38 -0.08 2.28 3.23
N ARG A 39 -1.27 2.76 2.84
CA ARG A 39 -1.87 3.99 3.37
C ARG A 39 -2.58 3.78 4.72
N ILE A 40 -2.77 2.54 5.15
CA ILE A 40 -3.45 2.23 6.41
C ILE A 40 -2.46 2.37 7.57
N GLN A 41 -2.85 3.17 8.55
CA GLN A 41 -2.16 3.25 9.84
C GLN A 41 -2.90 2.39 10.86
N VAL A 42 -2.14 1.60 11.61
CA VAL A 42 -2.60 0.77 12.71
C VAL A 42 -2.01 1.35 13.99
N ASP A 43 -2.81 1.43 15.04
CA ASP A 43 -2.29 1.81 16.34
C ASP A 43 -1.42 0.67 16.88
N TYR A 44 -0.14 0.93 17.14
CA TYR A 44 0.78 -0.02 17.76
C TYR A 44 1.18 0.55 19.11
N TYR A 45 0.56 0.05 20.18
CA TYR A 45 0.79 0.47 21.56
C TYR A 45 0.66 2.01 21.78
N GLY A 46 -0.32 2.65 21.14
CA GLY A 46 -0.60 4.09 21.28
C GLY A 46 0.14 4.99 20.30
N SER A 47 0.88 4.42 19.35
CA SER A 47 1.54 5.15 18.25
C SER A 47 1.03 4.68 16.90
N PRO A 48 0.60 5.58 16.00
CA PRO A 48 0.18 5.19 14.66
C PRO A 48 1.37 4.72 13.83
N CYS A 49 1.37 3.45 13.46
CA CYS A 49 2.38 2.82 12.61
C CYS A 49 1.76 2.35 11.29
N PRO A 50 2.48 2.41 10.16
CA PRO A 50 2.01 1.84 8.90
C PRO A 50 1.77 0.33 9.02
N LEU A 51 0.69 -0.17 8.42
CA LEU A 51 0.34 -1.59 8.41
C LEU A 51 1.48 -2.49 7.89
N SER A 52 2.23 -2.01 6.90
CA SER A 52 3.38 -2.73 6.32
C SER A 52 4.55 -2.94 7.28
N GLN A 53 4.62 -2.18 8.38
CA GLN A 53 5.64 -2.36 9.42
C GLN A 53 5.21 -3.39 10.49
N VAL A 54 3.91 -3.54 10.71
CA VAL A 54 3.34 -4.42 11.75
C VAL A 54 2.85 -5.77 11.22
N ALA A 55 2.78 -5.93 9.90
CA ALA A 55 2.36 -7.17 9.26
C ALA A 55 3.03 -7.40 7.88
N ASN A 56 3.16 -8.65 7.49
CA ASN A 56 3.52 -9.04 6.14
C ASN A 56 2.26 -9.13 5.27
N ILE A 57 2.27 -8.47 4.11
CA ILE A 57 1.14 -8.40 3.19
C ILE A 57 1.50 -9.18 1.93
N SER A 58 0.71 -10.20 1.61
CA SER A 58 0.85 -10.99 0.40
C SER A 58 -0.47 -11.03 -0.39
N ALA A 59 -0.37 -11.17 -1.70
CA ALA A 59 -1.52 -11.30 -2.59
C ALA A 59 -1.42 -12.66 -3.32
N PRO A 60 -1.80 -13.78 -2.67
CA PRO A 60 -1.76 -15.09 -3.30
C PRO A 60 -2.74 -15.20 -4.47
N GLU A 61 -3.85 -14.45 -4.41
CA GLU A 61 -4.86 -14.42 -5.46
C GLU A 61 -5.21 -12.98 -5.89
N PRO A 62 -5.67 -12.76 -7.13
CA PRO A 62 -6.00 -11.42 -7.63
C PRO A 62 -7.10 -10.68 -6.87
N ARG A 63 -7.85 -11.34 -5.98
CA ARG A 63 -8.96 -10.75 -5.21
C ARG A 63 -8.81 -10.92 -3.69
N VAL A 64 -7.78 -11.62 -3.23
CA VAL A 64 -7.56 -11.93 -1.81
C VAL A 64 -6.21 -11.38 -1.37
N LEU A 65 -6.22 -10.61 -0.30
CA LEU A 65 -5.02 -10.14 0.39
C LEU A 65 -4.90 -10.94 1.69
N VAL A 66 -3.72 -11.50 1.92
CA VAL A 66 -3.38 -12.20 3.16
C VAL A 66 -2.43 -11.31 3.94
N ILE A 67 -2.84 -10.97 5.16
CA ILE A 67 -2.11 -10.11 6.07
C ILE A 67 -1.69 -10.97 7.26
N SER A 68 -0.39 -11.18 7.41
CA SER A 68 0.20 -11.97 8.49
C SER A 68 0.86 -11.04 9.51
N PRO A 69 0.22 -10.74 10.65
CA PRO A 69 0.79 -9.86 11.66
C PRO A 69 1.99 -10.50 12.36
N TRP A 70 2.96 -9.69 12.78
CA TRP A 70 4.09 -10.17 13.59
C TRP A 70 3.66 -10.56 15.00
N GLU A 71 2.62 -9.90 15.54
CA GLU A 71 2.05 -10.14 16.86
C GLU A 71 0.54 -10.41 16.75
N LYS A 72 0.07 -11.49 17.40
CA LYS A 72 -1.37 -11.85 17.41
C LYS A 72 -2.26 -10.83 18.12
N SER A 73 -1.71 -10.08 19.07
CA SER A 73 -2.41 -9.00 19.80
C SER A 73 -2.94 -7.92 18.86
N LEU A 74 -2.20 -7.62 17.80
CA LEU A 74 -2.51 -6.55 16.83
C LEU A 74 -3.62 -6.92 15.84
N MET A 75 -4.02 -8.20 15.77
CA MET A 75 -5.00 -8.67 14.80
C MET A 75 -6.31 -7.86 14.85
N LYS A 76 -6.78 -7.53 16.06
CA LYS A 76 -7.99 -6.73 16.27
C LYS A 76 -7.82 -5.27 15.84
N GLU A 77 -6.65 -4.69 16.07
CA GLU A 77 -6.34 -3.31 15.68
C GLU A 77 -6.20 -3.19 14.16
N ILE A 78 -5.58 -4.19 13.52
CA ILE A 78 -5.48 -4.30 12.06
C ILE A 78 -6.87 -4.45 11.43
N GLU A 79 -7.71 -5.35 11.96
CA GLU A 79 -9.08 -5.56 11.49
C GLU A 79 -9.89 -4.26 11.54
N LYS A 80 -9.81 -3.56 12.69
CA LYS A 80 -10.45 -2.26 12.88
C LYS A 80 -9.91 -1.21 11.89
N ALA A 81 -8.59 -1.12 11.72
CA ALA A 81 -7.97 -0.17 10.80
C ALA A 81 -8.40 -0.39 9.35
N ILE A 82 -8.53 -1.64 8.91
CA ILE A 82 -9.02 -2.01 7.57
C ILE A 82 -10.50 -1.66 7.42
N LEU A 83 -11.34 -1.95 8.41
CA LEU A 83 -12.77 -1.62 8.38
C LEU A 83 -13.01 -0.10 8.36
N THR A 84 -12.19 0.67 9.08
CA THR A 84 -12.25 2.15 9.04
C THR A 84 -11.61 2.74 7.79
N SER A 85 -10.90 1.95 7.00
CA SER A 85 -10.27 2.45 5.77
C SER A 85 -11.29 2.64 4.64
N ASP A 86 -11.07 3.64 3.81
CA ASP A 86 -11.91 3.94 2.64
C ASP A 86 -11.82 2.89 1.51
N LEU A 87 -11.12 1.77 1.74
CA LEU A 87 -10.94 0.71 0.75
C LEU A 87 -12.19 -0.19 0.60
N GLY A 88 -13.08 -0.19 1.60
CA GLY A 88 -14.32 -0.97 1.58
C GLY A 88 -14.07 -2.48 1.46
N ILE A 89 -13.03 -2.97 2.12
CA ILE A 89 -12.66 -4.39 2.17
C ILE A 89 -13.12 -4.95 3.51
N ASN A 90 -13.75 -6.12 3.47
CA ASN A 90 -14.11 -6.84 4.69
C ASN A 90 -12.98 -7.83 5.03
N PRO A 91 -12.23 -7.64 6.13
CA PRO A 91 -11.26 -8.61 6.59
C PRO A 91 -11.98 -9.89 7.06
N SER A 92 -11.35 -11.04 6.84
CA SER A 92 -11.76 -12.33 7.40
C SER A 92 -10.61 -12.87 8.24
N ASN A 93 -10.91 -13.34 9.44
CA ASN A 93 -9.92 -13.89 10.36
C ASN A 93 -9.81 -15.42 10.17
N ASP A 94 -8.59 -15.93 10.03
CA ASP A 94 -8.28 -17.36 9.90
C ASP A 94 -7.38 -17.89 11.05
N GLY A 95 -7.21 -17.12 12.14
CA GLY A 95 -6.62 -17.57 13.42
C GLY A 95 -5.37 -16.83 13.93
#